data_AF-A0A560HUR6-F1
#
_entry.id   AF-A0A560HUR6-F1
#
_cell.length_a   1.000
_cell.length_b   1.000
_cell.length_c   1.000
_cell.angle_alpha   90.00
_cell.angle_beta   90.00
_cell.angle_gamma   90.00
#
_symmetry.space_group_name_H-M   'P 1'
#
loop_
_entity.id
_entity.type
_entity.pdbx_description
1 polymer ?
#
loop_
_entity_poly.entity_id
_entity_poly.type
_entity_poly.pdbx_seq_one_letter_code
_entity_poly.pdbx_strand_id
1 'polypeptide(L)' 'MATWKRRYSTVPIAKWQQKANLIGKETNRLSAAAARDDLNQMDYLDDAIIEALSDFDGWVQQQIDRARGK' A
#
# COMPACT_ATOMS: atom_id res chain seq x y z
N MET A 1 2.03 3.61 30.32
CA MET A 1 2.26 2.69 29.18
C MET A 1 1.58 3.28 27.96
N ALA A 2 2.34 3.60 26.90
CA ALA A 2 1.74 4.08 25.66
C ALA A 2 1.00 2.92 24.98
N THR A 3 -0.33 3.02 24.89
CA THR A 3 -1.18 2.09 24.12
C THR A 3 -1.00 2.38 22.64
N TRP A 4 0.08 1.84 22.06
CA TRP A 4 0.30 1.87 20.62
C TRP A 4 -0.76 1.00 19.94
N LYS A 5 -1.85 1.64 19.47
CA LYS A 5 -2.87 0.98 18.67
C LYS A 5 -2.37 0.94 17.23
N ARG A 6 -2.01 -0.25 16.74
CA ARG A 6 -1.62 -0.46 15.34
C ARG A 6 -2.77 -0.02 14.44
N ARG A 7 -2.56 1.04 13.67
CA ARG A 7 -3.60 1.60 12.77
C ARG A 7 -3.58 1.01 11.37
N TYR A 8 -2.41 0.58 10.91
CA TYR A 8 -2.24 -0.05 9.61
C TYR A 8 -1.99 -1.55 9.81
N SER A 9 -3.00 -2.35 9.49
CA SER A 9 -2.96 -3.83 9.52
C SER A 9 -2.95 -4.45 8.13
N THR A 10 -3.28 -3.68 7.10
CA THR A 10 -3.40 -4.15 5.73
C THR A 10 -2.06 -4.07 5.02
N VAL A 11 -1.43 -5.23 4.83
CA VAL A 11 -0.38 -5.39 3.83
C VAL A 11 -1.03 -5.17 2.45
N PRO A 12 -0.36 -4.57 1.44
CA PRO A 12 -0.96 -4.23 0.14
C PRO A 12 -1.16 -5.47 -0.76
N ILE A 13 -1.58 -6.59 -0.16
CA ILE A 13 -1.73 -7.91 -0.77
C ILE A 13 -2.70 -7.84 -1.95
N ALA A 14 -3.72 -6.98 -1.91
CA ALA A 14 -4.69 -6.83 -2.99
C ALA A 14 -4.04 -6.40 -4.31
N LYS A 15 -3.14 -5.40 -4.29
CA LYS A 15 -2.42 -4.95 -5.49
C LYS A 15 -1.48 -6.04 -6.01
N TRP A 16 -0.81 -6.75 -5.10
CA TRP A 16 0.08 -7.86 -5.44
C TRP A 16 -0.67 -9.04 -6.07
N GLN A 17 -1.81 -9.45 -5.49
CA GLN A 17 -2.70 -10.47 -6.04
C GLN A 17 -3.24 -10.06 -7.42
N GLN A 18 -3.59 -8.80 -7.61
CA GLN A 18 -4.09 -8.30 -8.88
C GLN A 18 -3.00 -8.38 -9.98
N LYS A 19 -1.77 -7.96 -9.67
CA LYS A 19 -0.63 -8.11 -10.60
C LYS A 19 -0.32 -9.59 -10.89
N ALA A 20 -0.31 -10.47 -9.88
CA ALA A 20 -0.05 -11.90 -10.05
C ALA A 20 -1.12 -12.58 -10.93
N ASN A 21 -2.39 -12.19 -10.76
CA ASN A 21 -3.50 -12.67 -11.59
C ASN A 21 -3.40 -12.21 -13.04
N LEU A 22 -2.85 -11.02 -13.32
CA LEU A 22 -2.63 -10.54 -14.68
C LEU A 22 -1.54 -11.36 -15.38
N ILE A 23 -0.44 -11.68 -14.69
CA ILE A 23 0.62 -12.53 -15.23
C ILE A 23 0.11 -13.94 -15.51
N GLY A 24 -0.70 -14.52 -14.60
CA GLY A 24 -1.29 -15.85 -14.80
C GLY A 24 -2.24 -15.94 -16.00
N LYS A 25 -2.75 -14.82 -16.51
CA LYS A 25 -3.59 -14.74 -17.71
C LYS A 25 -2.80 -14.46 -18.99
N GLU A 26 -1.52 -14.12 -18.88
CA GLU A 26 -0.68 -13.80 -20.04
C GLU A 26 -0.31 -15.08 -20.80
N THR A 27 -0.66 -15.13 -22.08
CA THR A 27 -0.40 -16.31 -22.94
C THR A 27 0.98 -16.24 -23.58
N ASN A 28 1.58 -15.05 -23.68
CA ASN A 28 2.95 -14.88 -24.15
C ASN A 28 3.97 -15.14 -23.03
N ARG A 29 4.78 -16.19 -23.18
CA ARG A 29 5.78 -16.60 -22.17
C ARG A 29 6.85 -15.55 -21.90
N LEU A 30 7.27 -14.77 -22.90
CA LEU A 30 8.29 -13.73 -22.73
C LEU A 30 7.72 -12.54 -21.95
N SER A 31 6.50 -12.11 -22.29
CA SER A 31 5.79 -11.05 -21.57
C SER A 31 5.50 -11.45 -20.11
N ALA A 32 5.10 -12.70 -19.88
CA ALA A 32 4.87 -13.22 -18.53
C ALA A 32 6.15 -13.27 -17.69
N ALA A 33 7.30 -13.59 -18.28
CA ALA A 33 8.58 -13.59 -17.60
C ALA A 33 9.03 -12.18 -17.20
N ALA A 34 8.93 -11.20 -18.11
CA ALA A 34 9.24 -9.80 -17.81
C ALA A 34 8.32 -9.23 -16.72
N ALA A 35 7.00 -9.48 -16.83
CA ALA A 35 6.04 -9.03 -15.83
C ALA A 35 6.25 -9.71 -14.46
N ARG A 36 6.81 -10.93 -14.43
CA ARG A 36 7.18 -11.62 -13.18
C ARG A 36 8.34 -10.94 -12.48
N ASP A 37 9.32 -10.43 -13.23
CA ASP A 37 10.43 -9.66 -12.66
C ASP A 37 9.93 -8.33 -12.10
N ASP A 38 8.98 -7.66 -12.77
CA ASP A 38 8.29 -6.48 -12.24
C ASP A 38 7.45 -6.80 -10.98
N LEU A 39 7.01 -8.05 -10.82
CA LEU A 39 6.27 -8.48 -9.62
C LEU A 39 7.18 -8.67 -8.39
N ASN A 40 8.48 -8.91 -8.62
CA ASN A 40 9.49 -8.91 -7.56
C ASN A 40 9.86 -7.48 -7.13
N GLN A 41 9.55 -6.47 -7.96
CA GLN A 41 9.73 -5.08 -7.56
C GLN A 41 8.68 -4.71 -6.51
N MET A 42 9.18 -4.28 -5.35
CA MET A 42 8.37 -3.95 -4.19
C MET A 42 7.81 -2.53 -4.23
N ASP A 43 7.68 -1.91 -5.41
CA ASP A 43 7.19 -0.53 -5.59
C ASP A 43 5.81 -0.30 -4.95
N TYR A 44 5.00 -1.36 -4.81
CA TYR A 44 3.73 -1.31 -4.11
C TYR A 44 3.86 -1.06 -2.59
N LEU A 45 5.04 -1.30 -2.01
CA LEU A 45 5.37 -0.93 -0.63
C LEU A 45 5.65 0.57 -0.52
N ASP A 46 6.33 1.16 -1.49
CA ASP A 46 6.59 2.60 -1.52
C ASP A 46 5.28 3.38 -1.66
N ASP A 47 4.40 2.94 -2.57
CA ASP A 47 3.03 3.47 -2.67
C ASP A 47 2.26 3.36 -1.34
N ALA A 48 2.37 2.22 -0.66
CA ALA A 48 1.68 2.00 0.61
C ALA A 48 2.25 2.84 1.76
N ILE A 49 3.55 3.14 1.74
CA ILE A 49 4.20 4.07 2.68
C ILE A 49 3.69 5.49 2.43
N ILE A 50 3.63 5.92 1.16
CA ILE A 50 3.11 7.25 0.79
C ILE A 50 1.64 7.39 1.20
N GLU A 51 0.81 6.38 0.94
CA GLU A 51 -0.59 6.35 1.35
C GLU A 51 -0.74 6.42 2.87
N ALA A 52 0.04 5.62 3.61
CA ALA A 52 0.03 5.65 5.08
C ALA A 52 0.49 7.00 5.65
N LEU A 53 1.47 7.66 5.02
CA LEU A 53 1.92 9.01 5.40
C LEU A 53 0.81 10.04 5.18
N SER A 54 0.12 9.99 4.04
CA SER A 54 -1.01 10.88 3.74
C SER A 54 -2.15 10.70 4.75
N ASP A 55 -2.50 9.46 5.07
CA ASP A 55 -3.52 9.15 6.07
C ASP A 55 -3.12 9.63 7.48
N PHE A 56 -1.84 9.49 7.83
CA PHE A 56 -1.31 9.97 9.10
C PHE A 56 -1.41 11.49 9.19
N ASP A 57 -1.00 12.22 8.15
CA ASP A 57 -1.10 13.68 8.10
C ASP A 57 -2.55 14.15 8.21
N GLY A 58 -3.47 13.50 7.50
CA GLY A 58 -4.90 13.77 7.61
C GLY A 58 -5.42 13.57 9.03
N TRP A 59 -4.99 12.50 9.70
CA TRP A 59 -5.34 12.26 11.10
C TRP A 59 -4.74 13.31 12.05
N VAL A 60 -3.48 13.70 11.86
CA VAL A 60 -2.84 14.76 12.67
C VAL A 60 -3.60 16.07 12.53
N GLN A 61 -3.99 16.45 11.31
CA GLN A 61 -4.80 17.65 11.08
C GLN A 61 -6.14 17.57 11.80
N GLN A 62 -6.83 16.42 11.75
CA GLN A 62 -8.08 16.24 12.51
C GLN A 62 -7.87 16.39 14.03
N GLN A 63 -6.75 15.94 14.58
CA GLN A 63 -6.46 16.14 16.01
C GLN A 63 -6.15 17.61 16.33
N ILE A 64 -5.44 18.30 15.45
CA ILE A 64 -5.15 19.73 15.57
C ILE A 64 -6.45 20.55 15.55
N ASP A 65 -7.36 20.24 14.61
CA ASP A 65 -8.65 20.93 14.51
C ASP A 65 -9.51 20.71 15.75
N ARG A 66 -9.59 19.47 16.25
CA ARG A 66 -10.27 19.15 17.52
C ARG A 66 -9.66 19.90 18.70
N ALA A 67 -8.33 19.97 18.79
CA ALA A 67 -7.65 20.71 19.85
C ALA A 67 -7.88 22.22 19.77
N ARG A 68 -8.12 22.74 18.57
CA ARG A 68 -8.48 24.14 18.31
C ARG A 68 -9.98 24.43 18.49
N GLY A 69 -10.79 23.43 18.83
CA GLY A 69 -12.23 23.58 19.02
C GLY A 69 -13.03 23.78 17.73
N LYS A 70 -12.48 23.32 16.59
CA LYS A 70 -13.17 23.30 15.29
C LYS A 70 -13.85 21.96 15.03
#